data_AF-A0A0B8N0F9-F1
#
_entry.id   AF-A0A0B8N0F9-F1
#
_cell.length_a   1.000
_cell.length_b   1.000
_cell.length_c   1.000
_cell.angle_alpha   90.00
_cell.angle_beta   90.00
_cell.angle_gamma   90.00
#
_symmetry.space_group_name_H-M   'P 1'
#
loop_
_entity.id
_entity.type
_entity.pdbx_description
1 polymer ?
#
loop_
_entity_poly.entity_id
_entity_poly.type
_entity_poly.pdbx_seq_one_letter_code
_entity_poly.pdbx_strand_id
1 'polypeptide(L)' 'MARRKHRLKYIELCDVSNMEVDGGIVDPETPRGHADKGNPLFHVDSTFNPRRAGYSLLLVYELPPKNTGGGLVFADTQQA' A
#
# COMPACT_ATOMS: atom_id res chain seq x y z
N MET A 1 -6.95 7.17 -18.97
CA MET A 1 -6.33 7.20 -17.63
C MET A 1 -4.85 7.53 -17.81
N ALA A 2 -4.39 8.73 -17.44
CA ALA A 2 -2.97 9.05 -17.51
C ALA A 2 -2.21 8.19 -16.49
N ARG A 3 -1.10 7.55 -16.89
CA ARG A 3 -0.25 6.78 -15.97
C ARG A 3 0.38 7.77 -14.98
N ARG A 4 0.10 7.59 -13.69
CA ARG A 4 0.66 8.44 -12.62
C ARG A 4 2.18 8.38 -12.68
N LYS A 5 2.86 9.51 -12.42
CA LYS A 5 4.32 9.58 -12.42
C LYS A 5 4.85 8.68 -11.30
N HIS A 6 5.73 7.74 -11.65
CA HIS A 6 6.36 6.83 -10.71
C HIS A 6 7.41 7.59 -9.89
N ARG A 7 7.31 7.59 -8.55
CA ARG A 7 8.25 8.32 -7.68
C ARG A 7 9.41 7.47 -7.16
N LEU A 8 9.29 6.15 -7.17
CA LEU A 8 10.31 5.26 -6.64
C LEU A 8 11.41 5.00 -7.66
N LYS A 9 12.61 4.68 -7.17
CA LYS A 9 13.80 4.44 -8.02
C LYS A 9 13.62 3.27 -8.99
N TYR A 10 12.92 2.22 -8.57
CA TYR A 10 12.73 0.99 -9.34
C TYR A 10 11.25 0.82 -9.69
N ILE A 11 10.96 0.46 -10.94
CA ILE A 11 9.59 0.37 -11.48
C ILE A 11 8.83 -0.86 -10.96
N GLU A 12 9.57 -1.83 -10.46
CA GLU A 12 9.10 -3.08 -9.86
C GLU A 12 8.52 -2.86 -8.47
N LEU A 13 8.85 -1.74 -7.81
CA LEU A 13 8.33 -1.41 -6.50
C LEU A 13 6.92 -0.83 -6.60
N CYS A 14 6.00 -1.38 -5.80
CA CYS A 14 4.70 -0.79 -5.58
C CYS A 14 4.79 0.26 -4.48
N ASP A 15 4.31 1.48 -4.76
CA ASP A 15 4.26 2.54 -3.77
C ASP A 15 2.93 2.52 -3.02
N VAL A 16 2.94 1.88 -1.84
CA VAL A 16 1.79 1.80 -0.92
C VAL A 16 1.84 2.86 0.20
N SER A 17 2.65 3.90 0.02
CA SER A 17 2.76 5.00 0.98
C SER A 17 1.61 6.01 0.85
N ASN A 18 1.49 6.87 1.85
CA ASN A 18 0.65 8.08 1.82
C ASN A 18 1.41 9.30 1.25
N MET A 19 2.45 9.10 0.43
CA MET A 19 3.27 10.19 -0.12
C MET A 19 2.93 10.51 -1.57
N GLU A 20 2.88 11.80 -1.91
CA GLU A 20 2.79 12.30 -3.27
C GLU A 20 4.15 12.35 -3.97
N VAL A 21 4.14 12.60 -5.28
CA VAL A 21 5.35 12.61 -6.12
C VAL A 21 6.30 13.76 -5.77
N ASP A 22 5.76 14.86 -5.25
CA ASP A 22 6.50 16.03 -4.76
C ASP A 22 6.98 15.88 -3.31
N GLY A 23 6.64 14.76 -2.65
CA GLY A 23 6.96 14.51 -1.24
C GLY A 23 5.91 15.04 -0.26
N GLY A 24 4.77 15.58 -0.74
CA GLY A 24 3.63 15.92 0.11
C GLY A 24 2.88 14.69 0.63
N ILE A 25 1.93 14.91 1.54
CA ILE A 25 1.00 13.87 1.98
C ILE A 25 -0.20 13.81 1.04
N VAL A 26 -0.65 12.60 0.73
CA VAL A 26 -1.88 12.37 -0.04
C VAL A 26 -3.07 12.97 0.70
N ASP A 27 -3.85 13.80 0.01
CA ASP A 27 -5.13 14.28 0.52
C ASP A 27 -6.14 13.10 0.59
N PRO A 28 -6.70 12.82 1.78
CA PRO A 28 -7.58 11.67 2.03
C PRO A 28 -8.89 11.69 1.24
N GLU A 29 -9.30 12.85 0.70
CA GLU A 29 -10.54 13.01 -0.08
C GLU A 29 -10.31 12.89 -1.59
N THR A 30 -9.07 12.66 -2.01
CA THR A 30 -8.77 12.35 -3.41
C THR A 30 -9.15 10.91 -3.75
N PRO A 31 -9.37 10.58 -5.04
CA PRO A 31 -9.60 9.19 -5.45
C PRO A 31 -8.52 8.21 -4.99
N ARG A 32 -7.25 8.67 -4.89
CA ARG A 32 -6.17 7.88 -4.30
C ARG A 32 -6.34 7.70 -2.80
N GLY A 33 -6.57 8.80 -2.07
CA GLY A 33 -6.81 8.76 -0.63
C GLY A 33 -7.94 7.79 -0.26
N HIS A 34 -9.00 7.71 -1.08
CA HIS A 34 -10.05 6.71 -0.90
C HIS A 34 -9.63 5.29 -1.26
N ALA A 35 -8.84 5.07 -2.32
CA ALA A 35 -8.35 3.75 -2.68
C ALA A 35 -7.39 3.18 -1.62
N ASP A 36 -6.51 4.01 -1.07
CA ASP A 36 -5.51 3.63 -0.05
C ASP A 36 -6.19 3.19 1.27
N LYS A 37 -7.43 3.64 1.54
CA LYS A 37 -8.27 3.17 2.66
C LYS A 37 -8.69 1.69 2.53
N GLY A 38 -8.38 1.01 1.42
CA GLY A 38 -8.56 -0.44 1.28
C GLY A 38 -7.49 -1.27 1.99
N ASN A 39 -6.26 -0.76 2.12
CA ASN A 39 -5.14 -1.48 2.74
C ASN A 39 -5.36 -1.88 4.22
N PRO A 40 -6.11 -1.11 5.04
CA PRO A 40 -6.47 -1.51 6.40
C PRO A 40 -7.44 -2.70 6.52
N LEU A 41 -8.10 -3.13 5.43
CA LEU A 41 -8.99 -4.30 5.46
C LEU A 41 -8.16 -5.58 5.36
N PHE A 42 -8.64 -6.69 5.94
CA PHE A 42 -8.00 -7.99 5.70
C PHE A 42 -8.10 -8.35 4.21
N HIS A 43 -6.96 -8.59 3.58
CA HIS A 43 -6.88 -8.94 2.16
C HIS A 43 -5.67 -9.83 1.87
N VAL A 44 -5.69 -10.44 0.68
CA VAL A 44 -4.52 -11.10 0.08
C VAL A 44 -4.20 -10.37 -1.22
N ASP A 45 -2.93 -9.99 -1.37
CA ASP A 45 -2.48 -9.15 -2.48
C ASP A 45 -2.77 -9.75 -3.85
N SER A 46 -3.24 -8.91 -4.77
CA SER A 46 -3.50 -9.28 -6.17
C SER A 46 -4.46 -10.45 -6.37
N THR A 47 -5.32 -10.78 -5.40
CA THR A 47 -6.36 -11.82 -5.54
C THR A 47 -7.38 -11.54 -6.64
N PHE A 48 -7.56 -10.27 -7.00
CA PHE A 48 -8.36 -9.86 -8.15
C PHE A 48 -7.71 -10.19 -9.51
N ASN A 49 -6.41 -10.49 -9.53
CA ASN A 49 -5.67 -10.84 -10.75
C ASN A 49 -5.68 -12.37 -10.93
N PRO A 50 -6.06 -12.92 -12.10
CA PRO A 50 -5.97 -14.35 -12.37
C PRO A 50 -4.57 -14.94 -12.11
N ARG A 51 -3.53 -14.14 -12.29
CA ARG A 51 -2.17 -14.45 -11.83
C ARG A 51 -1.91 -13.72 -10.51
N ARG A 52 -2.33 -14.33 -9.41
CA ARG A 52 -2.12 -13.78 -8.05
C ARG A 52 -0.64 -13.70 -7.69
N ALA A 53 -0.33 -12.80 -6.75
CA ALA A 53 0.99 -12.77 -6.12
C ALA A 53 1.20 -14.01 -5.25
N GLY A 54 2.42 -14.56 -5.27
CA GLY A 54 2.82 -15.66 -4.37
C GLY A 54 3.47 -15.17 -3.08
N TYR A 55 4.14 -14.01 -3.15
CA TYR A 55 4.83 -13.38 -2.03
C TYR A 55 4.62 -11.88 -2.09
N SER A 56 4.55 -11.27 -0.90
CA SER A 56 4.54 -9.82 -0.71
C SER A 56 5.70 -9.45 0.20
N LEU A 57 6.52 -8.51 -0.25
CA LEU A 57 7.66 -7.98 0.50
C LEU A 57 7.40 -6.51 0.74
N LEU A 58 7.35 -6.09 2.01
CA LEU A 58 7.13 -4.71 2.39
C LEU A 58 8.39 -4.13 3.06
N LEU A 59 8.91 -3.05 2.48
CA LEU A 59 9.99 -2.26 3.06
C LEU A 59 9.40 -1.01 3.73
N VAL A 60 9.55 -0.91 5.05
CA VAL A 60 9.19 0.30 5.79
C VAL A 60 10.36 1.28 5.74
N TYR A 61 10.24 2.30 4.89
CA TYR A 61 11.26 3.33 4.76
C TYR A 61 11.22 4.36 5.90
N GLU A 62 10.01 4.75 6.30
CA GLU A 62 9.75 5.68 7.40
C GLU A 62 8.53 5.19 8.18
N LEU A 63 8.62 5.22 9.51
CA LEU A 63 7.51 4.87 10.39
C LEU A 63 6.64 6.11 10.63
N PRO A 64 5.31 5.94 10.79
CA PRO A 64 4.45 7.04 11.20
C PRO A 64 4.83 7.50 12.63
N PRO A 65 4.44 8.72 13.04
CA PRO A 65 4.73 9.23 14.37
C PRO A 65 4.30 8.25 15.47
N LYS A 66 5.05 8.23 16.58
CA LYS A 66 4.75 7.32 17.69
C LYS A 66 3.29 7.48 18.15
N ASN A 67 2.66 6.36 18.50
CA ASN A 67 1.28 6.29 18.99
C ASN A 67 0.20 6.66 17.94
N THR A 68 0.49 6.59 16.64
CA THR A 68 -0.50 6.83 15.57
C THR A 68 -0.98 5.56 14.86
N GLY A 69 -0.56 4.37 15.33
CA GLY A 69 -0.92 3.10 14.71
C GLY A 69 0.00 2.74 13.53
N GLY A 70 -0.57 2.17 12.47
CA GLY A 70 0.17 1.75 11.27
C GLY A 70 0.88 0.40 11.39
N GLY A 71 0.51 -0.42 12.37
CA GLY A 71 0.99 -1.79 12.50
C GLY A 71 0.44 -2.71 11.41
N LEU A 72 1.18 -3.76 11.10
CA LEU A 72 0.75 -4.83 10.20
C LEU A 72 0.16 -5.97 11.02
N VAL A 73 -0.94 -6.53 10.54
CA VAL A 73 -1.58 -7.71 11.12
C VAL A 73 -1.66 -8.80 10.06
N PHE A 74 -1.39 -10.04 10.47
CA PHE A 74 -1.37 -11.21 9.60
C PHE A 74 -2.31 -12.28 10.16
N ALA A 75 -2.97 -13.02 9.27
CA ALA A 75 -3.81 -14.16 9.61
C ALA A 75 -3.42 -15.36 8.75
N ASP A 76 -3.21 -16.52 9.37
CA ASP A 76 -3.00 -17.77 8.66
C ASP A 76 -4.36 -18.37 8.25
N THR A 77 -4.66 -18.35 6.95
CA THR A 77 -5.93 -18.83 6.42
C THR A 77 -6.08 -20.36 6.45
N GLN A 78 -5.01 -21.11 6.72
CA GLN A 78 -5.09 -22.57 6.86
C GLN A 78 -5.50 -23.00 8.27
N GLN A 79 -5.28 -22.14 9.26
CA GLN A 79 -5.58 -22.41 10.68
C GLN A 79 -6.87 -21.73 11.18
N ALA A 80 -7.53 -20.95 10.31
CA ALA A 80 -8.73 -20.18 10.62
C ALA A 80 -10.04 -20.98 10.53
#